data_AF-A0A1E5GAH6-F1
#
_entry.id   AF-A0A1E5GAH6-F1
#
_cell.length_a   1.000
_cell.length_b   1.000
_cell.length_c   1.000
_cell.angle_alpha   90.00
_cell.angle_beta   90.00
_cell.angle_gamma   90.00
#
_symmetry.space_group_name_H-M   'P 1'
#
loop_
_entity.id
_entity.type
_entity.pdbx_description
1 polymer ?
#
loop_
_entity_poly.entity_id
_entity_poly.type
_entity_poly.pdbx_seq_one_letter_code
_entity_poly.pdbx_strand_id
1 'polypeptide(L)'
;MNKIKKFVFSEYFFKSATLLISLFALSISIHSCKNSNKSLENSTKSLKIAERENEPSLKIIQNLWTNQPFYELVNESNSKLDKIPSPSYLMFIPSKVYFVNNDGSRLSNLVLSPVSYDAITEQLVENTTKGSIVKSVLPKSFFAKKGIRDVIHGEFINVEDRFKIYVDTLPFLVIISDIEFQYNNKVNNVVLLSTPLENVEITEDDLNNIKEYTRDNAEKLEVKLTEENSNSYKIAQEKIETVVKEIFNSDKKANENDLKILGGKEGGYDFILKKINKQISYLDPMEAYDEQINQKESK
;
A
#
# COMPACT_ATOMS: atom_id res chain seq x y z
N MET A 1 61.15 10.39 -69.77
CA MET A 1 60.08 9.54 -69.19
C MET A 1 59.82 9.74 -67.69
N ASN A 2 60.22 10.85 -67.04
CA ASN A 2 60.15 11.02 -65.56
C ASN A 2 59.32 12.23 -65.04
N LYS A 3 58.70 13.06 -65.89
CA LYS A 3 57.86 14.20 -65.42
C LYS A 3 56.38 13.86 -65.26
N ILE A 4 55.85 12.88 -66.00
CA ILE A 4 54.42 12.53 -65.98
C ILE A 4 54.04 11.72 -64.73
N LYS A 5 54.97 10.92 -64.18
CA LYS A 5 54.72 10.16 -62.94
C LYS A 5 54.62 11.04 -61.68
N LYS A 6 55.26 12.22 -61.65
CA LYS A 6 55.26 13.11 -60.47
C LYS A 6 53.94 13.89 -60.32
N PHE A 7 53.26 14.20 -61.43
CA PHE A 7 51.99 14.94 -61.42
C PHE A 7 50.80 14.04 -61.02
N VAL A 8 50.77 12.81 -61.54
CA VAL A 8 49.74 11.80 -61.19
C VAL A 8 49.84 11.39 -59.71
N PHE A 9 51.05 11.29 -59.16
CA PHE A 9 51.25 10.98 -57.74
C PHE A 9 50.74 12.10 -56.80
N SER A 10 50.85 13.37 -57.24
CA SER A 10 50.37 14.54 -56.49
C SER A 10 48.84 14.62 -56.46
N GLU A 11 48.15 14.38 -57.58
CA GLU A 11 46.68 14.38 -57.62
C GLU A 11 46.07 13.21 -56.85
N TYR A 12 46.68 12.02 -56.91
CA TYR A 12 46.25 10.87 -56.12
C TYR A 12 46.44 11.13 -54.62
N PHE A 13 47.58 11.70 -54.21
CA PHE A 13 47.83 12.02 -52.80
C PHE A 13 46.86 13.07 -52.26
N PHE A 14 46.54 14.11 -53.04
CA PHE A 14 45.54 15.12 -52.67
C PHE A 14 44.12 14.55 -52.61
N LYS A 15 43.72 13.70 -53.58
CA LYS A 15 42.41 13.02 -53.54
C LYS A 15 42.30 12.09 -52.33
N SER A 16 43.34 11.29 -52.05
CA SER A 16 43.38 10.40 -50.87
C SER A 16 43.35 11.17 -49.55
N ALA A 17 44.05 12.30 -49.45
CA ALA A 17 44.02 13.16 -48.26
C ALA A 17 42.64 13.81 -48.05
N THR A 18 41.98 14.25 -49.12
CA THR A 18 40.64 14.86 -49.04
C THR A 18 39.58 13.84 -48.62
N LEU A 19 39.70 12.60 -49.12
CA LEU A 19 38.84 11.48 -48.74
C LEU A 19 39.02 11.09 -47.26
N LEU A 20 40.27 11.08 -46.76
CA LEU A 20 40.57 10.87 -45.34
C LEU A 20 40.00 11.98 -44.44
N ILE A 21 40.15 13.25 -44.84
CA ILE A 21 39.58 14.38 -44.09
C ILE A 21 38.05 14.29 -44.06
N SER A 22 37.41 13.91 -45.17
CA SER A 22 35.94 13.74 -45.20
C SER A 22 35.47 12.58 -44.33
N LEU A 23 36.20 11.45 -44.29
CA LEU A 23 35.90 10.31 -43.42
C LEU A 23 36.08 10.67 -41.95
N PHE A 24 37.11 11.46 -41.63
CA PHE A 24 37.37 11.96 -40.28
C PHE A 24 36.32 12.99 -39.83
N ALA A 25 35.89 13.88 -40.72
CA ALA A 25 34.79 14.80 -40.45
C ALA A 25 33.48 14.03 -40.22
N LEU A 26 33.20 13.00 -41.03
CA LEU A 26 32.01 12.17 -40.89
C LEU A 26 32.02 11.40 -39.56
N SER A 27 33.17 10.87 -39.13
CA SER A 27 33.28 10.17 -37.85
C SER A 27 33.08 11.10 -36.65
N ILE A 28 33.58 12.34 -36.71
CA ILE A 28 33.31 13.39 -35.71
C ILE A 28 31.81 13.74 -35.70
N SER A 29 31.18 13.91 -36.86
CA SER A 29 29.75 14.21 -36.95
C SER A 29 28.88 13.07 -36.39
N ILE A 30 29.21 11.81 -36.69
CA ILE A 30 28.51 10.64 -36.13
C ILE A 30 28.68 10.59 -34.60
N HIS A 31 29.89 10.84 -34.09
CA HIS A 31 30.15 10.85 -32.65
C HIS A 31 29.41 11.99 -31.94
N SER A 32 29.40 13.19 -32.54
CA SER A 32 28.65 14.35 -32.03
C SER A 32 27.13 14.09 -32.02
N CYS A 33 26.60 13.44 -33.06
CA CYS A 33 25.18 13.07 -33.13
C CYS A 33 24.82 12.04 -32.04
N LYS A 34 25.66 11.03 -31.80
CA LYS A 34 25.46 10.07 -30.70
C LYS A 34 25.48 10.73 -29.32
N ASN A 35 26.42 11.65 -29.07
CA ASN A 35 26.49 12.37 -27.81
C ASN A 35 25.30 13.33 -27.63
N SER A 36 24.83 13.97 -28.70
CA SER A 36 23.61 14.79 -28.68
C SER A 36 22.37 13.96 -28.34
N ASN A 37 22.19 12.79 -28.95
CA ASN A 37 21.08 11.89 -28.64
C ASN A 37 21.12 11.42 -27.18
N LYS A 38 22.30 11.08 -26.67
CA LYS A 38 22.48 10.70 -25.26
C LYS A 38 22.19 11.85 -24.31
N SER A 39 22.59 13.08 -24.68
CA SER A 39 22.26 14.29 -23.91
C SER A 39 20.76 14.56 -23.88
N LEU A 40 20.07 14.42 -25.01
CA LEU A 40 18.62 14.59 -25.11
C LEU A 40 17.88 13.55 -24.27
N GLU A 41 18.34 12.30 -24.27
CA GLU A 41 17.79 11.22 -23.44
C GLU A 41 17.99 11.50 -21.95
N ASN A 42 19.16 12.01 -21.56
CA ASN A 42 19.42 12.40 -20.17
C ASN A 42 18.56 13.59 -19.75
N SER A 43 18.42 14.62 -20.59
CA SER A 43 17.58 15.79 -20.31
C SER A 43 16.09 15.44 -20.20
N THR A 44 15.60 14.54 -21.05
CA THR A 44 14.20 14.05 -20.98
C THR A 44 13.98 13.18 -19.75
N LYS A 45 14.95 12.34 -19.36
CA LYS A 45 14.89 11.61 -18.07
C LYS A 45 14.91 12.55 -16.88
N SER A 46 15.79 13.56 -16.85
CA SER A 46 15.82 14.53 -15.75
C SER A 46 14.55 15.38 -15.68
N LEU A 47 13.95 15.73 -16.82
CA LEU A 47 12.65 16.41 -16.85
C LEU A 47 11.54 15.53 -16.28
N LYS A 48 11.46 14.25 -16.68
CA LYS A 48 10.47 13.31 -16.12
C LYS A 48 10.66 13.07 -14.62
N ILE A 49 11.91 13.05 -14.15
CA ILE A 49 12.21 12.94 -12.71
C ILE A 49 11.77 14.22 -11.99
N ALA A 50 12.10 15.39 -12.53
CA ALA A 50 11.67 16.67 -11.96
C ALA A 50 10.14 16.85 -12.00
N GLU A 51 9.47 16.38 -13.04
CA GLU A 51 8.00 16.38 -13.12
C GLU A 51 7.40 15.50 -12.02
N ARG A 52 7.89 14.27 -11.83
CA ARG A 52 7.47 13.39 -10.74
C ARG A 52 7.77 13.96 -9.35
N GLU A 53 8.92 14.58 -9.16
CA GLU A 53 9.28 15.26 -7.90
C GLU A 53 8.38 16.48 -7.63
N ASN A 54 7.72 17.01 -8.66
CA ASN A 54 6.77 18.12 -8.58
C ASN A 54 5.30 17.67 -8.72
N GLU A 55 4.99 16.38 -8.72
CA GLU A 55 3.59 15.92 -8.68
C GLU A 55 3.09 15.86 -7.22
N PRO A 56 1.79 16.08 -6.97
CA PRO A 56 1.21 15.88 -5.66
C PRO A 56 1.47 14.47 -5.13
N SER A 57 1.80 14.37 -3.85
CA SER A 57 2.04 13.09 -3.16
C SER A 57 1.15 13.03 -1.92
N LEU A 58 -0.05 12.52 -2.11
CA LEU A 58 -1.04 12.39 -1.05
C LEU A 58 -0.75 11.15 -0.20
N LYS A 59 -0.77 11.31 1.13
CA LYS A 59 -0.63 10.23 2.11
C LYS A 59 -1.57 10.45 3.28
N ILE A 60 -1.96 9.36 3.92
CA ILE A 60 -2.67 9.41 5.20
C ILE A 60 -1.68 9.02 6.30
N ILE A 61 -1.45 9.95 7.22
CA ILE A 61 -0.55 9.76 8.35
C ILE A 61 -1.38 9.64 9.61
N GLN A 62 -1.10 8.61 10.41
CA GLN A 62 -1.81 8.33 11.67
C GLN A 62 -0.91 8.58 12.88
N ASN A 63 -1.45 9.26 13.88
CA ASN A 63 -0.82 9.47 15.18
C ASN A 63 -1.81 9.13 16.30
N LEU A 64 -1.79 7.85 16.69
CA LEU A 64 -2.69 7.29 17.69
C LEU A 64 -2.10 7.33 19.10
N TRP A 65 -0.82 7.69 19.23
CA TRP A 65 -0.11 7.75 20.51
C TRP A 65 -0.16 9.14 21.15
N THR A 66 -1.36 9.73 21.25
CA THR A 66 -1.56 11.04 21.89
C THR A 66 -2.87 11.09 22.66
N ASN A 67 -3.05 12.08 23.53
CA ASN A 67 -4.31 12.26 24.27
C ASN A 67 -5.53 12.53 23.36
N GLN A 68 -5.29 12.94 22.11
CA GLN A 68 -6.28 13.14 21.07
C GLN A 68 -5.80 12.41 19.81
N PRO A 69 -5.99 11.08 19.74
CA PRO A 69 -5.60 10.29 18.58
C PRO A 69 -6.14 10.92 17.29
N PHE A 70 -5.36 10.90 16.20
CA PHE A 70 -5.80 11.48 14.94
C PHE A 70 -5.16 10.80 13.74
N TYR A 71 -5.72 11.06 12.57
CA TYR A 71 -5.05 10.86 11.30
C TYR A 71 -5.27 12.08 10.41
N GLU A 72 -4.40 12.27 9.44
CA GLU A 72 -4.43 13.41 8.55
C GLU A 72 -4.10 13.02 7.11
N LEU A 73 -4.83 13.62 6.17
CA LEU A 73 -4.47 13.64 4.76
C LEU A 73 -3.41 14.73 4.57
N VAL A 74 -2.24 14.33 4.10
CA VAL A 74 -1.08 15.19 3.90
C VAL A 74 -0.67 15.14 2.43
N ASN A 75 -0.36 16.31 1.86
CA ASN A 75 0.41 16.39 0.62
C ASN A 75 1.87 16.63 0.96
N GLU A 76 2.69 15.59 0.85
CA GLU A 76 4.13 15.63 1.16
C GLU A 76 4.94 16.32 0.05
N SER A 77 4.36 16.52 -1.13
CA SER A 77 5.05 17.19 -2.23
C SER A 77 5.23 18.69 -1.96
N ASN A 78 6.15 19.30 -2.71
CA ASN A 78 6.26 20.76 -2.72
C ASN A 78 5.17 21.44 -3.53
N SER A 79 4.44 20.68 -4.34
CA SER A 79 3.43 21.17 -5.27
C SER A 79 2.09 21.34 -4.58
N LYS A 80 1.55 22.55 -4.67
CA LYS A 80 0.25 22.88 -4.13
C LYS A 80 -0.85 22.32 -5.04
N LEU A 81 -1.89 21.76 -4.43
CA LEU A 81 -3.14 21.48 -5.14
C LEU A 81 -3.85 22.80 -5.49
N ASP A 82 -4.67 22.76 -6.54
CA ASP A 82 -5.51 23.88 -6.94
C ASP A 82 -6.76 23.99 -6.05
N LYS A 83 -7.24 22.84 -5.54
CA LYS A 83 -8.42 22.73 -4.68
C LYS A 83 -8.16 21.77 -3.53
N ILE A 84 -8.73 22.10 -2.37
CA ILE A 84 -8.70 21.25 -1.18
C ILE A 84 -9.58 20.01 -1.41
N PRO A 85 -9.03 18.78 -1.30
CA PRO A 85 -9.81 17.55 -1.40
C PRO A 85 -10.76 17.37 -0.21
N SER A 86 -11.86 16.65 -0.43
CA SER A 86 -12.84 16.28 0.61
C SER A 86 -12.93 14.75 0.69
N PRO A 87 -11.94 14.10 1.32
CA PRO A 87 -11.85 12.64 1.35
C PRO A 87 -12.93 12.01 2.22
N SER A 88 -13.41 10.84 1.80
CA SER A 88 -14.21 9.93 2.64
C SER A 88 -13.33 8.75 3.07
N TYR A 89 -13.52 8.26 4.29
CA TYR A 89 -12.65 7.22 4.87
C TYR A 89 -13.45 5.97 5.24
N LEU A 90 -12.96 4.82 4.78
CA LEU A 90 -13.28 3.52 5.37
C LEU A 90 -12.18 3.19 6.39
N MET A 91 -12.57 2.99 7.64
CA MET A 91 -11.64 2.74 8.74
C MET A 91 -11.85 1.34 9.30
N PHE A 92 -10.76 0.64 9.56
CA PHE A 92 -10.80 -0.71 10.12
C PHE A 92 -9.76 -0.89 11.22
N ILE A 93 -10.12 -1.64 12.25
CA ILE A 93 -9.18 -2.23 13.19
C ILE A 93 -8.79 -3.61 12.65
N PRO A 94 -7.52 -3.84 12.26
CA PRO A 94 -7.08 -5.11 11.70
C PRO A 94 -6.75 -6.11 12.81
N SER A 95 -7.18 -7.34 12.61
CA SER A 95 -6.85 -8.48 13.48
C SER A 95 -6.41 -9.68 12.65
N LYS A 96 -5.56 -10.51 13.24
CA LYS A 96 -5.08 -11.73 12.61
C LYS A 96 -5.63 -12.94 13.33
N VAL A 97 -6.30 -13.81 12.59
CA VAL A 97 -6.69 -15.13 13.06
C VAL A 97 -5.60 -16.09 12.66
N TYR A 98 -4.86 -16.59 13.64
CA TYR A 98 -3.76 -17.51 13.44
C TYR A 98 -4.20 -18.96 13.61
N PHE A 99 -3.78 -19.81 12.67
CA PHE A 99 -3.94 -21.25 12.72
C PHE A 99 -2.57 -21.86 12.99
N VAL A 100 -2.42 -22.57 14.11
CA VAL A 100 -1.18 -23.20 14.54
C VAL A 100 -1.34 -24.71 14.45
N ASN A 101 -0.60 -25.32 13.54
CA ASN A 101 -0.57 -26.77 13.39
C ASN A 101 0.27 -27.43 14.49
N ASN A 102 0.08 -28.74 14.68
CA ASN A 102 0.84 -29.53 15.67
C ASN A 102 2.36 -29.55 15.42
N ASP A 103 2.80 -29.31 14.19
CA ASP A 103 4.21 -29.21 13.81
C ASP A 103 4.83 -27.83 14.10
N GLY A 104 4.04 -26.89 14.63
CA GLY A 104 4.45 -25.52 14.91
C GLY A 104 4.36 -24.56 13.72
N SER A 105 3.97 -25.04 12.54
CA SER A 105 3.68 -24.15 11.41
C SER A 105 2.46 -23.27 11.70
N ARG A 106 2.51 -22.02 11.23
CA ARG A 106 1.47 -21.03 11.48
C ARG A 106 1.00 -20.42 10.17
N LEU A 107 -0.31 -20.31 10.00
CA LEU A 107 -0.96 -19.52 8.94
C LEU A 107 -1.77 -18.39 9.59
N SER A 108 -2.04 -17.32 8.85
CA SER A 108 -2.88 -16.22 9.35
C SER A 108 -3.85 -15.73 8.30
N ASN A 109 -5.09 -15.49 8.70
CA ASN A 109 -6.06 -14.72 7.92
C ASN A 109 -6.28 -13.35 8.54
N LEU A 110 -6.34 -12.32 7.70
CA LEU A 110 -6.71 -10.97 8.12
C LEU A 110 -8.23 -10.86 8.24
N VAL A 111 -8.67 -10.34 9.39
CA VAL A 111 -10.04 -9.92 9.62
C VAL A 111 -10.02 -8.42 9.92
N LEU A 112 -10.80 -7.65 9.16
CA LEU A 112 -10.95 -6.21 9.35
C LEU A 112 -12.24 -5.94 10.10
N SER A 113 -12.16 -5.27 11.24
CA SER A 113 -13.32 -4.83 12.01
C SER A 113 -13.68 -3.39 11.61
N PRO A 114 -14.83 -3.15 10.95
CA PRO A 114 -15.21 -1.82 10.51
C PRO A 114 -15.43 -0.86 11.68
N VAL A 115 -15.04 0.39 11.48
CA VAL A 115 -15.30 1.51 12.39
C VAL A 115 -16.12 2.55 11.65
N SER A 116 -17.25 2.97 12.21
CA SER A 116 -18.10 4.00 11.59
C SER A 116 -17.34 5.32 11.43
N TYR A 117 -17.64 6.04 10.36
CA TYR A 117 -17.15 7.41 10.15
C TYR A 117 -17.60 8.36 11.28
N ASP A 118 -18.73 8.08 11.91
CA ASP A 118 -19.25 8.83 13.07
C ASP A 118 -18.35 8.73 14.30
N ALA A 119 -17.37 7.82 14.29
CA ALA A 119 -16.33 7.79 15.30
C ALA A 119 -15.43 9.03 15.28
N ILE A 120 -15.36 9.76 14.17
CA ILE A 120 -14.56 10.98 14.07
C ILE A 120 -15.24 12.06 14.91
N THR A 121 -14.55 12.51 15.97
CA THR A 121 -15.10 13.52 16.88
C THR A 121 -15.02 14.93 16.30
N GLU A 122 -14.01 15.17 15.46
CA GLU A 122 -13.77 16.46 14.85
C GLU A 122 -13.01 16.29 13.53
N GLN A 123 -13.36 17.08 12.53
CA GLN A 123 -12.64 17.17 11.27
C GLN A 123 -12.23 18.61 11.02
N LEU A 124 -10.93 18.85 10.96
CA LEU A 124 -10.33 20.15 10.70
C LEU A 124 -9.84 20.16 9.25
N VAL A 125 -10.48 20.96 8.41
CA VAL A 125 -10.03 21.22 7.05
C VAL A 125 -9.10 22.42 7.10
N GLU A 126 -7.81 22.16 6.90
CA GLU A 126 -6.81 23.21 6.80
C GLU A 126 -7.04 23.98 5.49
N ASN A 127 -6.99 25.32 5.53
CA ASN A 127 -7.09 26.16 4.32
C ASN A 127 -5.79 26.11 3.49
N THR A 128 -5.15 24.95 3.41
CA THR A 128 -3.86 24.73 2.73
C THR A 128 -3.94 23.55 1.77
N THR A 129 -3.12 23.61 0.72
CA THR A 129 -3.05 22.57 -0.32
C THR A 129 -1.69 21.87 -0.36
N LYS A 130 -0.88 22.06 0.69
CA LYS A 130 0.44 21.49 0.92
C LYS A 130 0.62 21.25 2.42
N GLY A 131 1.25 20.14 2.80
CA GLY A 131 1.32 19.73 4.20
C GLY A 131 0.00 19.09 4.64
N SER A 132 -0.43 19.31 5.88
CA SER A 132 -1.69 18.78 6.40
C SER A 132 -2.87 19.51 5.75
N ILE A 133 -3.77 18.73 5.14
CA ILE A 133 -4.93 19.23 4.40
C ILE A 133 -6.20 19.00 5.20
N VAL A 134 -6.41 17.78 5.67
CA VAL A 134 -7.58 17.43 6.48
C VAL A 134 -7.10 16.58 7.65
N LYS A 135 -7.38 17.04 8.87
CA LYS A 135 -7.08 16.31 10.09
C LYS A 135 -8.38 15.81 10.73
N SER A 136 -8.46 14.51 10.92
CA SER A 136 -9.59 13.83 11.57
C SER A 136 -9.18 13.39 12.97
N VAL A 137 -9.82 13.96 13.99
CA VAL A 137 -9.60 13.62 15.41
C VAL A 137 -10.51 12.44 15.79
N LEU A 138 -9.92 11.49 16.51
CA LEU A 138 -10.55 10.29 17.01
C LEU A 138 -10.70 10.35 18.53
N PRO A 139 -11.66 9.60 19.10
CA PRO A 139 -11.82 9.51 20.54
C PRO A 139 -10.62 8.81 21.18
N LYS A 140 -10.42 9.08 22.47
CA LYS A 140 -9.31 8.53 23.26
C LYS A 140 -9.28 7.00 23.28
N SER A 141 -10.40 6.33 23.00
CA SER A 141 -10.48 4.87 22.90
C SER A 141 -9.59 4.27 21.79
N PHE A 142 -9.17 5.06 20.80
CA PHE A 142 -8.18 4.65 19.78
C PHE A 142 -6.72 4.86 20.21
N PHE A 143 -6.48 5.32 21.43
CA PHE A 143 -5.11 5.49 21.92
C PHE A 143 -4.36 4.17 21.90
N ALA A 144 -3.23 4.14 21.19
CA ALA A 144 -2.28 3.06 21.29
C ALA A 144 -0.89 3.48 20.83
N LYS A 145 0.15 2.86 21.38
CA LYS A 145 1.53 3.08 20.96
C LYS A 145 1.85 2.15 19.79
N LYS A 146 2.55 2.69 18.79
CA LYS A 146 3.05 1.90 17.66
C LYS A 146 3.98 0.79 18.17
N GLY A 147 3.61 -0.48 17.95
CA GLY A 147 4.49 -1.63 18.18
C GLY A 147 3.82 -2.83 18.87
N ILE A 148 4.57 -3.94 18.94
CA ILE A 148 4.11 -5.23 19.47
C ILE A 148 3.57 -5.17 20.89
N ARG A 149 4.04 -4.22 21.72
CA ARG A 149 3.67 -4.14 23.14
C ARG A 149 2.17 -3.88 23.35
N ASP A 150 1.55 -3.16 22.43
CA ASP A 150 0.13 -2.78 22.54
C ASP A 150 -0.76 -3.69 21.67
N VAL A 151 -0.19 -4.72 21.03
CA VAL A 151 -0.97 -5.79 20.39
C VAL A 151 -1.75 -6.54 21.46
N ILE A 152 -3.03 -6.76 21.21
CA ILE A 152 -3.88 -7.54 22.09
C ILE A 152 -3.79 -8.99 21.64
N HIS A 153 -3.11 -9.80 22.43
CA HIS A 153 -2.95 -11.23 22.19
C HIS A 153 -4.13 -12.01 22.75
N GLY A 154 -4.77 -12.80 21.91
CA GLY A 154 -5.85 -13.70 22.28
C GLY A 154 -5.35 -15.01 22.86
N GLU A 155 -6.24 -15.68 23.57
CA GLU A 155 -5.98 -17.01 24.10
C GLU A 155 -6.12 -18.08 23.02
N PHE A 156 -5.42 -19.21 23.20
CA PHE A 156 -5.56 -20.35 22.30
C PHE A 156 -6.92 -21.01 22.47
N ILE A 157 -7.64 -21.09 21.36
CA ILE A 157 -8.86 -21.87 21.16
C ILE A 157 -8.42 -23.21 20.56
N ASN A 158 -8.57 -24.30 21.32
CA ASN A 158 -8.31 -25.63 20.79
C ASN A 158 -9.47 -26.04 19.87
N VAL A 159 -9.16 -26.27 18.59
CA VAL A 159 -10.14 -26.71 17.60
C VAL A 159 -9.74 -28.10 17.17
N GLU A 160 -10.33 -29.09 17.83
CA GLU A 160 -9.96 -30.51 17.71
C GLU A 160 -8.48 -30.79 18.05
N ASP A 161 -8.04 -32.06 17.96
CA ASP A 161 -6.65 -32.47 18.25
C ASP A 161 -5.63 -32.09 17.16
N ARG A 162 -6.03 -31.31 16.14
CA ARG A 162 -5.26 -31.10 14.90
C ARG A 162 -4.58 -29.74 14.78
N PHE A 163 -5.22 -28.67 15.28
CA PHE A 163 -4.65 -27.33 15.23
C PHE A 163 -5.25 -26.44 16.34
N LYS A 164 -4.52 -25.36 16.68
CA LYS A 164 -4.96 -24.34 17.63
C LYS A 164 -5.21 -23.04 16.90
N ILE A 165 -6.20 -22.29 17.34
CA ILE A 165 -6.50 -20.97 16.81
C ILE A 165 -6.25 -19.93 17.88
N TYR A 166 -5.73 -18.77 17.52
CA TYR A 166 -5.78 -17.59 18.39
C TYR A 166 -5.91 -16.32 17.54
N VAL A 167 -6.33 -15.23 18.17
CA VAL A 167 -6.57 -13.96 17.49
C VAL A 167 -5.63 -12.91 18.06
N ASP A 168 -4.93 -12.16 17.22
CA ASP A 168 -4.22 -10.95 17.66
C ASP A 168 -4.84 -9.71 17.01
N THR A 169 -5.23 -8.72 17.81
CA THR A 169 -5.69 -7.42 17.30
C THR A 169 -4.53 -6.43 17.32
N LEU A 170 -4.31 -5.78 16.17
CA LEU A 170 -3.21 -4.82 16.02
C LEU A 170 -3.65 -3.40 16.43
N PRO A 171 -2.79 -2.65 17.13
CA PRO A 171 -3.13 -1.38 17.77
C PRO A 171 -3.04 -0.19 16.79
N PHE A 172 -3.71 -0.28 15.64
CA PHE A 172 -3.75 0.79 14.65
C PHE A 172 -4.95 0.69 13.72
N LEU A 173 -5.08 1.67 12.81
CA LEU A 173 -6.10 1.66 11.78
C LEU A 173 -5.53 1.30 10.42
N VAL A 174 -6.28 0.49 9.67
CA VAL A 174 -6.21 0.44 8.22
C VAL A 174 -7.23 1.43 7.70
N ILE A 175 -6.76 2.43 6.93
CA ILE A 175 -7.62 3.50 6.41
C ILE A 175 -7.58 3.43 4.89
N ILE A 176 -8.75 3.34 4.27
CA ILE A 176 -8.90 3.40 2.81
C ILE A 176 -9.69 4.65 2.46
N SER A 177 -9.22 5.41 1.48
CA SER A 177 -9.86 6.65 1.05
C SER A 177 -9.85 6.81 -0.45
N ASP A 178 -10.98 7.22 -1.00
CA ASP A 178 -11.16 7.65 -2.38
C ASP A 178 -11.02 9.19 -2.40
N ILE A 179 -9.97 9.69 -3.06
CA ILE A 179 -9.54 11.08 -2.95
C ILE A 179 -9.54 11.74 -4.32
N GLU A 180 -10.60 12.51 -4.56
CA GLU A 180 -10.65 13.45 -5.68
C GLU A 180 -9.89 14.73 -5.33
N PHE A 181 -8.94 15.13 -6.17
CA PHE A 181 -8.17 16.36 -6.03
C PHE A 181 -7.93 17.06 -7.37
N GLN A 182 -7.68 18.37 -7.31
CA GLN A 182 -7.37 19.16 -8.49
C GLN A 182 -5.90 19.61 -8.49
N TYR A 183 -5.20 19.35 -9.59
CA TYR A 183 -3.83 19.78 -9.81
C TYR A 183 -3.62 20.08 -11.30
N ASN A 184 -2.93 21.18 -11.60
CA ASN A 184 -2.74 21.69 -12.96
C ASN A 184 -4.06 21.82 -13.76
N ASN A 185 -5.11 22.29 -13.10
CA ASN A 185 -6.47 22.43 -13.64
C ASN A 185 -7.09 21.12 -14.15
N LYS A 186 -6.62 19.98 -13.66
CA LYS A 186 -7.18 18.65 -13.94
C LYS A 186 -7.69 18.02 -12.66
N VAL A 187 -8.87 17.40 -12.75
CA VAL A 187 -9.40 16.54 -11.69
C VAL A 187 -8.68 15.20 -11.80
N ASN A 188 -8.13 14.75 -10.67
CA ASN A 188 -7.46 13.47 -10.52
C ASN A 188 -8.17 12.71 -9.40
N ASN A 189 -8.16 11.38 -9.50
CA ASN A 189 -8.65 10.52 -8.44
C ASN A 189 -7.59 9.48 -8.07
N VAL A 190 -7.42 9.24 -6.77
CA VAL A 190 -6.57 8.18 -6.23
C VAL A 190 -7.30 7.47 -5.11
N VAL A 191 -7.23 6.14 -5.10
CA VAL A 191 -7.67 5.34 -3.95
C VAL A 191 -6.45 4.97 -3.13
N LEU A 192 -6.35 5.52 -1.93
CA LEU A 192 -5.24 5.25 -1.02
C LEU A 192 -5.64 4.22 0.03
N LEU A 193 -4.75 3.25 0.24
CA LEU A 193 -4.75 2.34 1.38
C LEU A 193 -3.56 2.71 2.27
N SER A 194 -3.86 3.05 3.52
CA SER A 194 -2.89 3.49 4.52
C SER A 194 -2.85 2.54 5.71
N THR A 195 -1.65 2.15 6.07
CA THR A 195 -1.29 1.41 7.28
C THR A 195 -0.18 2.18 8.02
N PRO A 196 0.23 1.78 9.24
CA PRO A 196 1.36 2.43 9.90
C PRO A 196 2.71 2.19 9.23
N LEU A 197 2.77 1.23 8.30
CA LEU A 197 3.99 0.83 7.60
C LEU A 197 4.05 1.47 6.22
N GLU A 198 2.93 1.50 5.51
CA GLU A 198 2.90 1.89 4.09
C GLU A 198 1.66 2.72 3.73
N ASN A 199 1.81 3.53 2.69
CA ASN A 199 0.72 4.18 1.98
C ASN A 199 0.85 3.76 0.52
N VAL A 200 -0.19 3.11 0.00
CA VAL A 200 -0.18 2.54 -1.36
C VAL A 200 -1.46 2.91 -2.09
N GLU A 201 -1.33 3.15 -3.39
CA GLU A 201 -2.49 3.25 -4.27
C GLU A 201 -3.06 1.85 -4.54
N ILE A 202 -4.38 1.73 -4.44
CA ILE A 202 -5.12 0.52 -4.77
C ILE A 202 -6.09 0.79 -5.92
N THR A 203 -6.59 -0.28 -6.53
CA THR A 203 -7.52 -0.16 -7.66
C THR A 203 -8.95 0.14 -7.17
N GLU A 204 -9.80 0.63 -8.06
CA GLU A 204 -11.25 0.77 -7.76
C GLU A 204 -11.89 -0.60 -7.48
N ASP A 205 -11.42 -1.68 -8.12
CA ASP A 205 -11.87 -3.05 -7.85
C ASP A 205 -11.50 -3.49 -6.42
N ASP A 206 -10.28 -3.18 -5.95
CA ASP A 206 -9.87 -3.41 -4.57
C ASP A 206 -10.80 -2.68 -3.58
N LEU A 207 -11.15 -1.42 -3.89
CA LEU A 207 -12.08 -0.62 -3.09
C LEU A 207 -13.48 -1.25 -3.04
N ASN A 208 -13.99 -1.71 -4.18
CA ASN A 208 -15.30 -2.35 -4.27
C ASN A 208 -15.35 -3.66 -3.48
N ASN A 209 -14.29 -4.46 -3.55
CA ASN A 209 -14.15 -5.68 -2.75
C ASN A 209 -14.15 -5.39 -1.24
N ILE A 210 -13.50 -4.30 -0.81
CA ILE A 210 -13.53 -3.88 0.60
C ILE A 210 -14.90 -3.35 1.02
N LYS A 211 -15.59 -2.60 0.17
CA LYS A 211 -16.97 -2.16 0.43
C LYS A 211 -17.90 -3.35 0.58
N GLU A 212 -17.74 -4.37 -0.26
CA GLU A 212 -18.51 -5.61 -0.17
C GLU A 212 -18.18 -6.41 1.10
N TYR A 213 -16.89 -6.56 1.43
CA TYR A 213 -16.45 -7.14 2.71
C TYR A 213 -17.11 -6.44 3.90
N THR A 214 -17.10 -5.11 3.88
CA THR A 214 -17.65 -4.29 4.95
C THR A 214 -19.15 -4.55 5.09
N ARG A 215 -19.89 -4.51 3.98
CA ARG A 215 -21.34 -4.74 3.99
C ARG A 215 -21.69 -6.15 4.48
N ASP A 216 -20.97 -7.17 4.02
CA ASP A 216 -21.27 -8.56 4.32
C ASP A 216 -20.96 -8.92 5.79
N ASN A 217 -20.03 -8.19 6.45
CA ASN A 217 -19.54 -8.53 7.79
C ASN A 217 -19.82 -7.47 8.87
N ALA A 218 -20.34 -6.29 8.53
CA ALA A 218 -20.55 -5.18 9.46
C ALA A 218 -21.39 -5.57 10.69
N GLU A 219 -22.49 -6.31 10.50
CA GLU A 219 -23.39 -6.69 11.61
C GLU A 219 -22.64 -7.40 12.75
N LYS A 220 -21.71 -8.30 12.40
CA LYS A 220 -20.93 -9.09 13.36
C LYS A 220 -19.70 -8.31 13.86
N LEU A 221 -18.98 -7.64 12.95
CA LEU A 221 -17.62 -7.13 13.21
C LEU A 221 -17.54 -5.63 13.52
N GLU A 222 -18.58 -4.83 13.26
CA GLU A 222 -18.51 -3.38 13.47
C GLU A 222 -18.21 -3.04 14.94
N VAL A 223 -17.21 -2.18 15.14
CA VAL A 223 -16.81 -1.66 16.44
C VAL A 223 -17.67 -0.46 16.78
N LYS A 224 -18.66 -0.68 17.64
CA LYS A 224 -19.52 0.38 18.16
C LYS A 224 -18.85 1.06 19.33
N LEU A 225 -18.60 2.36 19.20
CA LEU A 225 -18.00 3.17 20.26
C LEU A 225 -19.13 3.72 21.14
N THR A 226 -19.06 3.46 22.44
CA THR A 226 -19.91 4.07 23.46
C THR A 226 -19.03 4.94 24.37
N GLU A 227 -19.63 5.86 25.10
CA GLU A 227 -18.89 6.74 26.04
C GLU A 227 -18.16 5.95 27.15
N GLU A 228 -18.59 4.72 27.44
CA GLU A 228 -17.99 3.82 28.43
C GLU A 228 -16.80 3.01 27.87
N ASN A 229 -16.64 2.97 26.55
CA ASN A 229 -15.63 2.13 25.91
C ASN A 229 -14.23 2.73 26.06
N SER A 230 -13.45 2.15 26.98
CA SER A 230 -12.08 2.59 27.25
C SER A 230 -11.07 2.26 26.14
N ASN A 231 -11.33 1.25 25.30
CA ASN A 231 -10.38 0.78 24.29
C ASN A 231 -11.09 0.11 23.09
N SER A 232 -10.99 0.71 21.91
CA SER A 232 -11.64 0.20 20.68
C SER A 232 -11.04 -1.11 20.17
N TYR A 233 -9.73 -1.31 20.35
CA TYR A 233 -9.03 -2.54 19.95
C TYR A 233 -9.49 -3.74 20.75
N LYS A 234 -9.76 -3.56 22.06
CA LYS A 234 -10.26 -4.65 22.90
C LYS A 234 -11.66 -5.12 22.47
N ILE A 235 -12.51 -4.19 22.05
CA ILE A 235 -13.84 -4.51 21.54
C ILE A 235 -13.74 -5.29 20.23
N ALA A 236 -12.83 -4.87 19.33
CA ALA A 236 -12.56 -5.60 18.10
C ALA A 236 -12.08 -7.03 18.39
N GLN A 237 -11.13 -7.19 19.33
CA GLN A 237 -10.63 -8.50 19.78
C GLN A 237 -11.78 -9.39 20.27
N GLU A 238 -12.57 -8.91 21.24
CA GLU A 238 -13.66 -9.69 21.85
C GLU A 238 -14.72 -10.12 20.84
N LYS A 239 -15.08 -9.24 19.89
CA LYS A 239 -15.99 -9.57 18.79
C LYS A 239 -15.44 -10.67 17.90
N ILE A 240 -14.19 -10.54 17.45
CA ILE A 240 -13.59 -11.51 16.54
C ILE A 240 -13.39 -12.85 17.26
N GLU A 241 -12.92 -12.86 18.50
CA GLU A 241 -12.81 -14.09 19.28
C GLU A 241 -14.16 -14.79 19.43
N THR A 242 -15.24 -14.04 19.67
CA THR A 242 -16.60 -14.60 19.76
C THR A 242 -16.98 -15.26 18.43
N VAL A 243 -16.82 -14.55 17.32
CA VAL A 243 -17.12 -15.06 15.99
C VAL A 243 -16.27 -16.29 15.64
N VAL A 244 -14.97 -16.27 15.93
CA VAL A 244 -14.05 -17.39 15.68
C VAL A 244 -14.46 -18.60 16.52
N LYS A 245 -14.79 -18.42 17.81
CA LYS A 245 -15.30 -19.51 18.66
C LYS A 245 -16.60 -20.08 18.12
N GLU A 246 -17.49 -19.25 17.57
CA GLU A 246 -18.74 -19.71 16.95
C GLU A 246 -18.51 -20.49 15.66
N ILE A 247 -17.61 -20.02 14.78
CA ILE A 247 -17.24 -20.70 13.52
C ILE A 247 -16.68 -22.10 13.81
N PHE A 248 -15.80 -22.20 14.80
CA PHE A 248 -15.08 -23.43 15.12
C PHE A 248 -15.64 -24.19 16.31
N ASN A 249 -16.89 -23.92 16.70
CA ASN A 249 -17.58 -24.69 17.72
C ASN A 249 -17.90 -26.09 17.17
N SER A 250 -17.37 -27.13 17.83
CA SER A 250 -17.49 -28.54 17.41
C SER A 250 -18.93 -29.03 17.22
N ASP A 251 -19.89 -28.40 17.89
CA ASP A 251 -21.30 -28.80 17.86
C ASP A 251 -22.09 -28.23 16.66
N LYS A 252 -21.49 -27.29 15.92
CA LYS A 252 -22.13 -26.63 14.77
C LYS A 252 -21.23 -26.76 13.54
N LYS A 253 -21.78 -27.31 12.44
CA LYS A 253 -21.10 -27.20 11.14
C LYS A 253 -21.07 -25.73 10.74
N ALA A 254 -19.88 -25.15 10.58
CA ALA A 254 -19.71 -23.81 10.03
C ALA A 254 -20.47 -23.73 8.70
N ASN A 255 -21.29 -22.68 8.55
CA ASN A 255 -21.93 -22.42 7.26
C ASN A 255 -21.02 -21.54 6.39
N GLU A 256 -21.30 -21.49 5.09
CA GLU A 256 -20.53 -20.70 4.14
C GLU A 256 -20.52 -19.20 4.50
N ASN A 257 -21.62 -18.68 5.08
CA ASN A 257 -21.70 -17.28 5.53
C ASN A 257 -20.78 -16.98 6.72
N ASP A 258 -20.44 -17.97 7.54
CA ASP A 258 -19.56 -17.81 8.69
C ASP A 258 -18.08 -17.78 8.23
N LEU A 259 -17.75 -18.50 7.16
CA LEU A 259 -16.40 -18.50 6.57
C LEU A 259 -16.08 -17.24 5.75
N LYS A 260 -17.09 -16.47 5.33
CA LYS A 260 -16.94 -15.17 4.65
C LYS A 260 -16.02 -14.22 5.44
N ILE A 261 -16.13 -14.21 6.76
CA ILE A 261 -15.31 -13.36 7.64
C ILE A 261 -13.80 -13.64 7.48
N LEU A 262 -13.44 -14.87 7.11
CA LEU A 262 -12.07 -15.31 6.88
C LEU A 262 -11.65 -15.23 5.41
N GLY A 263 -12.42 -14.56 4.56
CA GLY A 263 -12.18 -14.50 3.12
C GLY A 263 -12.76 -15.67 2.32
N GLY A 264 -13.52 -16.59 2.94
CA GLY A 264 -14.07 -17.80 2.32
C GLY A 264 -15.24 -17.59 1.36
N LYS A 265 -15.25 -16.50 0.57
CA LYS A 265 -16.26 -16.21 -0.44
C LYS A 265 -15.69 -16.43 -1.83
N GLU A 266 -16.27 -17.34 -2.60
CA GLU A 266 -15.84 -17.60 -3.99
C GLU A 266 -15.95 -16.33 -4.84
N GLY A 267 -14.86 -15.97 -5.53
CA GLY A 267 -14.76 -14.70 -6.30
C GLY A 267 -14.85 -13.43 -5.45
N GLY A 268 -14.76 -13.55 -4.11
CA GLY A 268 -14.91 -12.43 -3.18
C GLY A 268 -13.60 -11.71 -2.86
N TYR A 269 -13.54 -11.15 -1.66
CA TYR A 269 -12.52 -10.22 -1.20
C TYR A 269 -11.26 -10.86 -0.59
N ASP A 270 -11.05 -12.17 -0.75
CA ASP A 270 -9.86 -12.88 -0.24
C ASP A 270 -8.55 -12.24 -0.73
N PHE A 271 -8.50 -11.89 -2.02
CA PHE A 271 -7.31 -11.28 -2.63
C PHE A 271 -6.92 -9.96 -1.96
N ILE A 272 -7.88 -9.06 -1.73
CA ILE A 272 -7.59 -7.77 -1.11
C ILE A 272 -7.25 -7.92 0.38
N LEU A 273 -7.89 -8.85 1.10
CA LEU A 273 -7.51 -9.15 2.49
C LEU A 273 -6.08 -9.70 2.59
N LYS A 274 -5.67 -10.60 1.69
CA LYS A 274 -4.29 -11.08 1.58
C LYS A 274 -3.30 -9.96 1.25
N LYS A 275 -3.66 -9.09 0.30
CA LYS A 275 -2.86 -7.91 -0.06
C LYS A 275 -2.65 -6.98 1.14
N ILE A 276 -3.70 -6.66 1.89
CA ILE A 276 -3.60 -5.85 3.12
C ILE A 276 -2.79 -6.58 4.20
N ASN A 277 -2.98 -7.90 4.36
CA ASN A 277 -2.28 -8.69 5.38
C ASN A 277 -0.75 -8.58 5.25
N LYS A 278 -0.25 -8.60 4.01
CA LYS A 278 1.18 -8.39 3.69
C LYS A 278 1.66 -6.99 4.08
N GLN A 279 0.83 -5.96 3.88
CA GLN A 279 1.20 -4.57 4.15
C GLN A 279 1.18 -4.18 5.64
N ILE A 280 0.52 -4.98 6.49
CA ILE A 280 0.44 -4.74 7.93
C ILE A 280 1.45 -5.59 8.74
N SER A 281 2.23 -6.44 8.07
CA SER A 281 3.10 -7.44 8.71
C SER A 281 4.45 -7.50 8.00
N TYR A 282 5.55 -7.31 8.73
CA TYR A 282 6.89 -7.45 8.16
C TYR A 282 7.27 -8.91 7.85
N LEU A 283 6.56 -9.87 8.45
CA LEU A 283 6.71 -11.31 8.26
C LEU A 283 5.30 -11.92 8.21
N ASP A 284 4.74 -12.07 7.01
CA ASP A 284 3.56 -12.91 6.82
C ASP A 284 4.02 -14.38 6.91
N PRO A 285 3.47 -15.21 7.82
CA PRO A 285 3.82 -16.63 7.87
C PRO A 285 3.57 -17.38 6.56
N MET A 286 2.73 -16.85 5.64
CA MET A 286 2.61 -17.40 4.29
C MET A 286 3.90 -17.26 3.46
N GLU A 287 4.69 -16.20 3.64
CA GLU A 287 5.97 -16.05 2.94
C GLU A 287 7.00 -17.09 3.39
N ALA A 288 7.03 -17.41 4.69
CA ALA A 288 7.90 -18.46 5.21
C ALA A 288 7.55 -19.86 4.68
N TYR A 289 6.30 -20.08 4.25
CA TYR A 289 5.85 -21.33 3.63
C TYR A 289 6.24 -21.40 2.14
N ASP A 290 6.05 -20.31 1.39
CA ASP A 290 6.44 -20.23 -0.03
C ASP A 290 7.97 -20.29 -0.22
N GLU A 291 8.76 -19.72 0.69
CA GLU A 291 10.21 -19.85 0.68
C GLU A 291 10.68 -21.30 0.92
N GLN A 292 9.98 -22.05 1.76
CA GLN A 292 10.31 -23.46 2.03
C GLN A 292 9.95 -24.41 0.88
N ILE A 293 8.88 -24.12 0.13
CA ILE A 293 8.50 -24.88 -1.08
C ILE A 293 9.52 -24.61 -2.20
N ASN A 294 9.85 -23.34 -2.45
CA ASN A 294 10.83 -22.99 -3.48
C ASN A 294 12.24 -23.55 -3.18
N GLN A 295 12.61 -23.73 -1.90
CA GLN A 295 13.85 -24.41 -1.50
C GLN A 295 13.79 -25.94 -1.61
N LYS A 296 12.60 -26.56 -1.63
CA LYS A 296 12.43 -28.00 -1.86
C LYS A 296 12.35 -28.36 -3.34
N GLU A 297 11.85 -27.47 -4.19
CA GLU A 297 11.78 -27.68 -5.65
C GLU A 297 13.09 -27.32 -6.38
N SER A 298 14.03 -26.66 -5.69
CA SER A 298 15.37 -26.32 -6.20
C SER A 298 16.49 -27.28 -5.76
N LYS A 299 16.12 -28.44 -5.18
CA LYS A 299 17.03 -29.57 -4.88
C LYS A 299 16.61 -30.80 -5.67
#